data_AF-A0A969GFI9-F1
#
_entry.id   AF-A0A969GFI9-F1
#
_cell.length_a   1.000
_cell.length_b   1.000
_cell.length_c   1.000
_cell.angle_alpha   90.00
_cell.angle_beta   90.00
_cell.angle_gamma   90.00
#
_symmetry.space_group_name_H-M   'P 1'
#
loop_
_entity.id
_entity.type
_entity.pdbx_description
1 polymer ?
#
loop_
_entity_poly.entity_id
_entity_poly.type
_entity_poly.pdbx_seq_one_letter_code
_entity_poly.pdbx_strand_id
1 'polypeptide(L)'
;MNRREEMQSNTRIQTDYHMHTTFSPDADNTPSEMCEQALAVNMRAIALTEHAEWHPRSRSPFENTDAYFETVERCQLAYGPKGLSVLSGVEVGNPHEYAAEASEFLAENPFDVVIGSIHWLGDDNIHLQEIFAHRDATDSLHRLFLSDGAVGGSLRPQLYRPLRPHLLARHLHRQLARFPGPGVCAARYIGHHCRARSGS
;
A
#
# COMPACT_ATOMS: atom_id res chain seq x y z
N MET A 1 37.18 3.30 -15.01
CA MET A 1 35.73 3.32 -14.70
C MET A 1 35.24 4.74 -14.90
N ASN A 2 34.24 4.95 -15.76
CA ASN A 2 33.87 6.30 -16.19
C ASN A 2 32.79 6.87 -15.25
N ARG A 3 32.93 8.14 -14.81
CA ARG A 3 32.00 8.80 -13.85
C ARG A 3 30.52 8.79 -14.29
N ARG A 4 30.24 8.52 -15.57
CA ARG A 4 28.88 8.33 -16.12
C ARG A 4 28.28 6.96 -15.80
N GLU A 5 29.08 5.90 -15.72
CA GLU A 5 28.61 4.55 -15.33
C GLU A 5 28.28 4.52 -13.82
N GLU A 6 29.10 5.21 -13.02
CA GLU A 6 28.94 5.38 -11.57
C GLU A 6 27.72 6.27 -11.21
N MET A 7 27.35 7.21 -12.09
CA MET A 7 26.17 8.08 -11.89
C MET A 7 24.87 7.44 -12.40
N GLN A 8 24.94 6.52 -13.38
CA GLN A 8 23.80 5.69 -13.82
C GLN A 8 23.48 4.55 -12.83
N SER A 9 24.44 4.12 -11.99
CA SER A 9 24.17 3.18 -10.89
C SER A 9 23.51 3.82 -9.66
N ASN A 10 23.46 5.15 -9.58
CA ASN A 10 23.06 5.89 -8.38
C ASN A 10 21.57 6.25 -8.30
N THR A 11 20.72 5.71 -9.18
CA THR A 11 19.26 5.85 -9.08
C THR A 11 18.55 4.51 -9.29
N ARG A 12 19.13 3.44 -8.73
CA ARG A 12 18.42 2.16 -8.62
C ARG A 12 17.47 2.26 -7.43
N ILE A 13 16.17 2.02 -7.64
CA ILE A 13 15.24 1.78 -6.54
C ILE A 13 15.78 0.57 -5.78
N GLN A 14 16.17 0.75 -4.52
CA GLN A 14 16.80 -0.30 -3.71
C GLN A 14 15.82 -0.93 -2.71
N THR A 15 14.59 -0.45 -2.67
CA THR A 15 13.60 -0.89 -1.70
C THR A 15 12.21 -0.95 -2.33
N ASP A 16 11.43 -1.96 -1.95
CA ASP A 16 10.02 -2.05 -2.29
C ASP A 16 9.22 -2.42 -1.05
N TYR A 17 8.32 -1.53 -0.62
CA TYR A 17 7.54 -1.71 0.61
C TYR A 17 6.05 -1.89 0.34
N HIS A 18 5.67 -2.18 -0.91
CA HIS A 18 4.28 -2.45 -1.24
C HIS A 18 4.20 -3.66 -2.16
N MET A 19 4.23 -4.84 -1.54
CA MET A 19 4.24 -6.13 -2.24
C MET A 19 3.24 -7.07 -1.60
N HIS A 20 2.59 -7.90 -2.42
CA HIS A 20 1.62 -8.90 -1.98
C HIS A 20 2.13 -10.30 -2.30
N THR A 21 1.83 -11.26 -1.44
CA THR A 21 2.21 -12.66 -1.65
C THR A 21 0.99 -13.56 -1.62
N THR A 22 1.17 -14.88 -1.66
CA THR A 22 0.10 -15.86 -1.48
C THR A 22 -0.68 -15.76 -0.16
N PHE A 23 -0.30 -14.86 0.75
CA PHE A 23 -1.10 -14.49 1.92
C PHE A 23 -2.24 -13.50 1.59
N SER A 24 -2.17 -12.83 0.44
CA SER A 24 -3.23 -12.00 -0.13
C SER A 24 -3.98 -12.74 -1.24
N PRO A 25 -5.29 -12.53 -1.39
CA PRO A 25 -6.14 -13.30 -2.30
C PRO A 25 -5.90 -13.02 -3.79
N ASP A 26 -5.20 -11.94 -4.11
CA ASP A 26 -4.96 -11.44 -5.47
C ASP A 26 -3.48 -11.51 -5.89
N ALA A 27 -2.65 -12.26 -5.13
CA ALA A 27 -1.25 -12.47 -5.44
C ALA A 27 -0.88 -13.97 -5.49
N ASP A 28 -0.03 -14.31 -6.46
CA ASP A 28 0.34 -15.71 -6.76
C ASP A 28 1.75 -16.08 -6.27
N ASN A 29 2.60 -15.09 -5.98
CA ASN A 29 3.99 -15.34 -5.62
C ASN A 29 4.15 -15.62 -4.12
N THR A 30 4.93 -16.63 -3.78
CA THR A 30 5.27 -16.92 -2.39
C THR A 30 6.25 -15.88 -1.81
N PRO A 31 6.31 -15.69 -0.48
CA PRO A 31 7.30 -14.83 0.17
C PRO A 31 8.75 -15.12 -0.23
N SER A 32 9.12 -16.40 -0.38
CA SER A 32 10.48 -16.80 -0.78
C SER A 32 10.77 -16.43 -2.24
N GLU A 33 9.82 -16.61 -3.15
CA GLU A 33 9.98 -16.16 -4.54
C GLU A 33 10.18 -14.65 -4.62
N MET A 34 9.42 -13.87 -3.85
CA MET A 34 9.61 -12.41 -3.78
C MET A 34 11.02 -12.05 -3.28
N CYS A 35 11.52 -12.75 -2.27
CA CYS A 35 12.89 -12.54 -1.76
C CYS A 35 13.97 -12.86 -2.80
N GLU A 36 13.85 -13.98 -3.51
CA GLU A 36 14.80 -14.34 -4.57
C GLU A 36 14.78 -13.32 -5.72
N GLN A 37 13.60 -12.84 -6.12
CA GLN A 37 13.48 -11.80 -7.14
C GLN A 37 14.11 -10.48 -6.67
N ALA A 38 13.86 -10.07 -5.42
CA ALA A 38 14.44 -8.86 -4.84
C ALA A 38 15.98 -8.91 -4.87
N LEU A 39 16.58 -10.04 -4.49
CA LEU A 39 18.03 -10.24 -4.60
C LEU A 39 18.52 -10.17 -6.05
N ALA A 40 17.83 -10.82 -6.98
CA ALA A 40 18.20 -10.84 -8.40
C ALA A 40 18.27 -9.42 -9.01
N VAL A 41 17.41 -8.50 -8.54
CA VAL A 41 17.40 -7.10 -8.98
C VAL A 41 18.24 -6.17 -8.09
N ASN A 42 18.99 -6.71 -7.13
CA ASN A 42 19.86 -6.00 -6.18
C ASN A 42 19.09 -5.02 -5.25
N MET A 43 17.89 -5.39 -4.82
CA MET A 43 17.21 -4.70 -3.72
C MET A 43 17.90 -5.01 -2.39
N ARG A 44 17.86 -4.02 -1.49
CA ARG A 44 18.42 -4.08 -0.14
C ARG A 44 17.37 -4.35 0.92
N ALA A 45 16.13 -3.92 0.69
CA ALA A 45 15.03 -4.16 1.61
C ALA A 45 13.70 -4.36 0.87
N ILE A 46 12.85 -5.25 1.38
CA ILE A 46 11.47 -5.40 0.95
C ILE A 46 10.53 -5.47 2.15
N ALA A 47 9.27 -5.07 1.98
CA ALA A 47 8.19 -5.35 2.93
C ALA A 47 7.08 -6.11 2.22
N LEU A 48 6.65 -7.22 2.83
CA LEU A 48 5.52 -8.01 2.35
C LEU A 48 4.27 -7.43 3.02
N THR A 49 3.48 -6.64 2.31
CA THR A 49 2.39 -5.83 2.86
C THR A 49 1.03 -6.40 2.50
N GLU A 50 0.67 -7.51 3.13
CA GLU A 50 -0.55 -8.25 2.78
C GLU A 50 -1.83 -7.46 3.07
N HIS A 51 -2.90 -7.77 2.35
CA HIS A 51 -4.19 -7.10 2.50
C HIS A 51 -4.92 -7.47 3.80
N ALA A 52 -5.28 -6.46 4.59
CA ALA A 52 -6.25 -6.55 5.68
C ALA A 52 -7.45 -5.62 5.40
N GLU A 53 -8.63 -6.18 5.18
CA GLU A 53 -9.83 -5.43 4.81
C GLU A 53 -11.07 -5.98 5.50
N TRP A 54 -11.92 -5.08 5.99
CA TRP A 54 -13.17 -5.41 6.70
C TRP A 54 -14.42 -5.03 5.91
N HIS A 55 -14.27 -4.42 4.74
CA HIS A 55 -15.39 -4.17 3.86
C HIS A 55 -16.20 -5.46 3.61
N PRO A 56 -17.54 -5.49 3.80
CA PRO A 56 -18.36 -6.70 3.74
C PRO A 56 -18.29 -7.46 2.40
N ARG A 57 -17.89 -6.77 1.34
CA ARG A 57 -17.72 -7.34 -0.01
C ARG A 57 -16.27 -7.72 -0.33
N SER A 58 -15.36 -7.47 0.60
CA SER A 58 -13.99 -7.92 0.50
C SER A 58 -13.90 -9.43 0.63
N ARG A 59 -12.93 -10.00 -0.08
CA ARG A 59 -12.51 -11.41 0.06
C ARG A 59 -11.18 -11.51 0.78
N SER A 60 -10.74 -10.46 1.45
CA SER A 60 -9.41 -10.35 2.07
C SER A 60 -9.45 -10.19 3.59
N PRO A 61 -10.10 -11.10 4.34
CA PRO A 61 -9.77 -11.21 5.75
C PRO A 61 -8.34 -11.74 5.86
N PHE A 62 -7.47 -11.01 6.57
CA PHE A 62 -6.12 -11.49 6.85
C PHE A 62 -6.19 -12.56 7.96
N GLU A 63 -6.61 -13.77 7.59
CA GLU A 63 -7.04 -14.81 8.54
C GLU A 63 -5.89 -15.54 9.26
N ASN A 64 -4.65 -15.44 8.75
CA ASN A 64 -3.53 -16.25 9.24
C ASN A 64 -2.27 -15.41 9.48
N THR A 65 -2.38 -14.41 10.34
CA THR A 65 -1.28 -13.51 10.72
C THR A 65 -0.12 -14.24 11.38
N ASP A 66 -0.39 -15.25 12.22
CA ASP A 66 0.66 -16.06 12.86
C ASP A 66 1.53 -16.76 11.83
N ALA A 67 0.94 -17.49 10.88
CA ALA A 67 1.70 -18.16 9.83
C ALA A 67 2.43 -17.17 8.91
N TYR A 68 1.87 -15.98 8.72
CA TYR A 68 2.53 -14.88 8.00
C TYR A 68 3.79 -14.43 8.74
N PHE A 69 3.72 -14.10 10.02
CA PHE A 69 4.88 -13.65 10.81
C PHE A 69 5.96 -14.74 10.88
N GLU A 70 5.58 -16.00 11.11
CA GLU A 70 6.52 -17.12 11.04
C GLU A 70 7.20 -17.23 9.67
N THR A 71 6.45 -16.95 8.58
CA THR A 71 7.02 -16.97 7.23
C THR A 71 7.98 -15.82 6.98
N VAL A 72 7.64 -14.62 7.47
CA VAL A 72 8.54 -13.46 7.41
C VAL A 72 9.83 -13.74 8.18
N GLU A 73 9.74 -14.30 9.39
CA GLU A 73 10.92 -14.67 10.19
C GLU A 73 11.80 -15.69 9.44
N ARG A 74 11.20 -16.73 8.85
CA ARG A 74 11.92 -17.68 8.00
C ARG A 74 12.63 -16.98 6.83
N CYS A 75 11.98 -16.01 6.20
CA CYS A 75 12.60 -15.24 5.12
C CYS A 75 13.75 -14.36 5.64
N GLN A 76 13.58 -13.68 6.78
CA GLN A 76 14.63 -12.88 7.40
C GLN A 76 15.88 -13.72 7.69
N LEU A 77 15.71 -14.92 8.25
CA LEU A 77 16.81 -15.85 8.53
C LEU A 77 17.50 -16.36 7.25
N ALA A 78 16.73 -16.68 6.21
CA ALA A 78 17.26 -17.23 4.96
C ALA A 78 17.94 -16.18 4.05
N TYR A 79 17.44 -14.95 4.05
CA TYR A 79 17.81 -13.90 3.10
C TYR A 79 18.62 -12.75 3.71
N GLY A 80 18.54 -12.54 5.03
CA GLY A 80 19.36 -11.57 5.76
C GLY A 80 20.87 -11.75 5.52
N PRO A 81 21.44 -12.96 5.66
CA PRO A 81 22.84 -13.23 5.35
C PRO A 81 23.22 -13.00 3.88
N LYS A 82 22.25 -13.02 2.96
CA LYS A 82 22.43 -12.73 1.54
C LYS A 82 22.36 -11.22 1.24
N GLY A 83 22.12 -10.38 2.23
CA GLY A 83 22.08 -8.92 2.11
C GLY A 83 20.71 -8.31 1.83
N LEU A 84 19.62 -9.08 2.00
CA LEU A 84 18.25 -8.58 1.87
C LEU A 84 17.60 -8.43 3.26
N SER A 85 17.15 -7.22 3.58
CA SER A 85 16.27 -6.97 4.73
C SER A 85 14.82 -7.26 4.34
N VAL A 86 14.16 -8.16 5.07
CA VAL A 86 12.75 -8.50 4.85
C VAL A 86 11.95 -7.97 6.04
N LEU A 87 10.93 -7.16 5.77
CA LEU A 87 10.08 -6.54 6.77
C LEU A 87 8.69 -7.15 6.75
N SER A 88 8.09 -7.28 7.93
CA SER A 88 6.67 -7.56 8.07
C SER A 88 5.87 -6.30 7.75
N GLY A 89 4.76 -6.44 7.03
CA GLY A 89 3.88 -5.33 6.78
C GLY A 89 2.45 -5.73 6.45
N VAL A 90 1.59 -4.73 6.43
CA VAL A 90 0.18 -4.88 6.10
C VAL A 90 -0.30 -3.66 5.31
N GLU A 91 -1.13 -3.91 4.30
CA GLU A 91 -1.96 -2.91 3.64
C GLU A 91 -3.39 -2.97 4.18
N VAL A 92 -3.72 -1.99 5.00
CA VAL A 92 -5.01 -1.82 5.65
C VAL A 92 -5.97 -1.11 4.69
N GLY A 93 -7.00 -1.82 4.24
CA GLY A 93 -8.06 -1.30 3.38
C GLY A 93 -9.08 -0.49 4.18
N ASN A 94 -9.48 0.67 3.64
CA ASN A 94 -10.53 1.54 4.16
C ASN A 94 -10.48 1.81 5.69
N PRO A 95 -9.32 2.12 6.32
CA PRO A 95 -9.23 2.28 7.79
C PRO A 95 -10.01 3.50 8.32
N HIS A 96 -10.44 4.40 7.45
CA HIS A 96 -11.31 5.53 7.78
C HIS A 96 -12.78 5.11 8.01
N GLU A 97 -13.22 4.02 7.38
CA GLU A 97 -14.55 3.41 7.56
C GLU A 97 -14.52 2.32 8.65
N TYR A 98 -13.41 1.57 8.76
CA TYR A 98 -13.23 0.44 9.67
C TYR A 98 -12.17 0.72 10.75
N ALA A 99 -12.25 1.89 11.37
CA ALA A 99 -11.22 2.38 12.28
C ALA A 99 -11.05 1.53 13.55
N ALA A 100 -12.14 0.95 14.06
CA ALA A 100 -12.10 0.16 15.28
C ALA A 100 -11.40 -1.19 15.03
N GLU A 101 -11.83 -1.88 13.97
CA GLU A 101 -11.29 -3.16 13.53
C GLU A 101 -9.81 -3.03 13.15
N ALA A 102 -9.46 -1.98 12.39
CA ALA A 102 -8.07 -1.69 12.04
C ALA A 102 -7.21 -1.41 13.28
N SER A 103 -7.73 -0.66 14.26
CA SER A 103 -6.99 -0.34 15.47
C SER A 103 -6.76 -1.56 16.36
N GLU A 104 -7.77 -2.41 16.52
CA GLU A 104 -7.67 -3.66 17.28
C GLU A 104 -6.66 -4.61 16.62
N PHE A 105 -6.80 -4.83 15.31
CA PHE A 105 -5.88 -5.68 14.54
C PHE A 105 -4.43 -5.22 14.61
N LEU A 106 -4.16 -3.91 14.45
CA LEU A 106 -2.81 -3.36 14.51
C LEU A 106 -2.24 -3.34 15.94
N ALA A 107 -3.09 -3.32 16.97
CA ALA A 107 -2.65 -3.41 18.36
C ALA A 107 -2.18 -4.83 18.72
N GLU A 108 -2.78 -5.85 18.09
CA GLU A 108 -2.44 -7.27 18.32
C GLU A 108 -1.25 -7.74 17.48
N ASN A 109 -0.98 -7.09 16.35
CA ASN A 109 0.00 -7.55 15.36
C ASN A 109 1.09 -6.47 15.12
N PRO A 110 2.34 -6.69 15.60
CA PRO A 110 3.39 -5.68 15.57
C PRO A 110 4.12 -5.61 14.22
N PHE A 111 3.43 -5.17 13.16
CA PHE A 111 4.03 -5.02 11.83
C PHE A 111 5.12 -3.93 11.80
N ASP A 112 6.17 -4.14 10.99
CA ASP A 112 7.21 -3.12 10.75
C ASP A 112 6.69 -1.98 9.84
N VAL A 113 5.82 -2.31 8.89
CA VAL A 113 5.27 -1.38 7.88
C VAL A 113 3.74 -1.47 7.84
N VAL A 114 3.06 -0.34 7.97
CA VAL A 114 1.60 -0.24 7.85
C VAL A 114 1.24 0.77 6.77
N ILE A 115 0.50 0.33 5.77
CA ILE A 115 -0.06 1.18 4.71
C ILE A 115 -1.56 1.32 4.95
N GLY A 116 -2.07 2.55 4.90
CA GLY A 116 -3.52 2.80 4.86
C GLY A 116 -3.94 3.11 3.42
N SER A 117 -4.88 2.33 2.92
CA SER A 117 -5.38 2.42 1.54
C SER A 117 -6.88 2.64 1.49
N ILE A 118 -7.35 3.06 0.32
CA ILE A 118 -8.78 3.08 0.01
C ILE A 118 -8.95 2.10 -1.14
N HIS A 119 -9.66 1.01 -0.90
CA HIS A 119 -9.98 -0.03 -1.89
C HIS A 119 -11.44 0.04 -2.31
N TRP A 120 -12.29 0.68 -1.50
CA TRP A 120 -13.73 0.79 -1.72
C TRP A 120 -14.23 2.23 -1.61
N LEU A 121 -15.21 2.58 -2.42
CA LEU A 121 -16.01 3.80 -2.29
C LEU A 121 -17.48 3.42 -2.18
N GLY A 122 -17.95 3.25 -0.94
CA GLY A 122 -19.19 2.50 -0.71
C GLY A 122 -19.05 1.09 -1.29
N ASP A 123 -20.01 0.68 -2.12
CA ASP A 123 -20.06 -0.66 -2.72
C ASP A 123 -19.14 -0.86 -3.95
N ASP A 124 -18.45 0.19 -4.42
CA ASP A 124 -17.60 0.15 -5.62
C ASP A 124 -16.15 -0.19 -5.26
N ASN A 125 -15.61 -1.29 -5.81
CA ASN A 125 -14.20 -1.66 -5.66
C ASN A 125 -13.32 -0.85 -6.64
N ILE A 126 -12.37 -0.07 -6.13
CA ILE A 126 -11.58 0.86 -6.92
C ILE A 126 -10.48 0.23 -7.79
N HIS A 127 -10.23 -1.06 -7.64
CA HIS A 127 -9.30 -1.80 -8.49
C HIS A 127 -9.95 -2.23 -9.82
N LEU A 128 -11.29 -2.19 -9.91
CA LEU A 128 -12.02 -2.53 -11.13
C LEU A 128 -12.09 -1.34 -12.08
N GLN A 129 -11.42 -1.44 -13.24
CA GLN A 129 -11.42 -0.37 -14.25
C GLN A 129 -12.81 0.06 -14.70
N GLU A 130 -13.78 -0.85 -14.68
CA GLU A 130 -15.16 -0.64 -15.10
C GLU A 130 -15.86 0.51 -14.35
N ILE A 131 -15.49 0.73 -13.08
CA ILE A 131 -16.09 1.83 -12.31
C ILE A 131 -15.69 3.20 -12.87
N PHE A 132 -14.57 3.29 -13.60
CA PHE A 132 -14.06 4.53 -14.19
C PHE A 132 -14.46 4.67 -15.66
N ALA A 133 -14.95 3.61 -16.31
CA ALA A 133 -15.21 3.57 -17.75
C ALA A 133 -16.24 4.62 -18.23
N HIS A 134 -17.08 5.12 -17.33
CA HIS A 134 -18.09 6.15 -17.60
C HIS A 134 -18.04 7.33 -16.63
N ARG A 135 -16.93 7.50 -15.91
CA ARG A 135 -16.77 8.55 -14.90
C ARG A 135 -15.67 9.52 -15.31
N ASP A 136 -15.89 10.81 -15.07
CA ASP A 136 -14.81 11.79 -15.15
C ASP A 136 -13.82 11.50 -14.02
N ALA A 137 -12.52 11.47 -14.33
CA ALA A 137 -11.45 11.28 -13.34
C ALA A 137 -11.56 12.28 -12.18
N THR A 138 -12.05 13.49 -12.46
CA THR A 138 -12.33 14.51 -11.44
C THR A 138 -13.46 14.09 -10.50
N ASP A 139 -14.55 13.51 -11.01
CA ASP A 139 -15.69 13.05 -10.19
C ASP A 139 -15.29 11.85 -9.32
N SER A 140 -14.48 10.94 -9.85
CA SER A 140 -13.89 9.83 -9.09
C SER A 140 -12.98 10.31 -7.96
N LEU A 141 -12.13 11.32 -8.21
CA LEU A 141 -11.34 11.96 -7.16
C LEU A 141 -12.22 12.69 -6.14
N HIS A 142 -13.25 13.40 -6.59
CA HIS A 142 -14.15 14.11 -5.70
C HIS A 142 -14.88 13.15 -4.77
N ARG A 143 -15.32 11.97 -5.24
CA ARG A 143 -15.85 10.95 -4.33
C ARG A 143 -14.79 10.47 -3.36
N LEU A 144 -13.60 10.10 -3.84
CA LEU A 144 -12.50 9.66 -2.98
C LEU A 144 -12.14 10.66 -1.86
N PHE A 145 -12.29 11.97 -2.10
CA PHE A 145 -11.90 13.02 -1.15
C PHE A 145 -13.07 13.77 -0.49
N LEU A 146 -14.31 13.64 -0.98
CA LEU A 146 -15.51 14.32 -0.46
C LEU A 146 -16.61 13.35 -0.01
N SER A 147 -16.51 12.04 -0.27
CA SER A 147 -17.38 11.04 0.37
C SER A 147 -17.11 10.95 1.88
N ASP A 148 -16.01 11.55 2.35
CA ASP A 148 -15.73 11.88 3.74
C ASP A 148 -16.66 13.00 4.26
N GLY A 149 -17.97 12.76 4.17
CA GLY A 149 -19.02 13.51 4.88
C GLY A 149 -18.99 13.33 6.40
N ALA A 150 -17.92 12.72 6.94
CA ALA A 150 -17.71 12.46 8.37
C ALA A 150 -16.90 13.56 9.08
N VAL A 151 -16.61 14.70 8.43
CA VAL A 151 -16.09 15.89 9.13
C VAL A 151 -17.22 16.89 9.33
N GLY A 152 -17.92 16.75 10.46
CA GLY A 152 -18.75 17.81 11.03
C GLY A 152 -17.89 19.05 11.29
N GLY A 153 -17.84 19.95 10.31
CA GLY A 153 -17.06 21.18 10.40
C GLY A 153 -17.18 21.98 9.11
N SER A 154 -18.18 22.87 9.07
CA SER A 154 -18.45 23.85 8.02
C SER A 154 -17.17 24.41 7.35
N LEU A 155 -16.85 23.91 6.15
CA LEU A 155 -15.92 24.58 5.24
C LEU A 155 -16.71 25.17 4.07
N ARG A 156 -16.66 26.50 3.97
CA ARG A 156 -17.40 27.29 2.97
C ARG A 156 -16.92 26.99 1.54
N PRO A 157 -17.80 27.06 0.52
CA PRO A 157 -17.53 26.56 -0.84
C PRO A 157 -16.54 27.38 -1.69
N GLN A 158 -15.78 28.33 -1.13
CA GLN A 158 -15.12 29.38 -1.94
C GLN A 158 -13.60 29.23 -2.14
N LEU A 159 -12.99 28.08 -1.90
CA LEU A 159 -11.54 27.93 -2.08
C LEU A 159 -11.10 26.64 -2.79
N TYR A 160 -11.62 26.40 -3.99
CA TYR A 160 -10.99 25.44 -4.92
C TYR A 160 -10.83 26.07 -6.30
N ARG A 161 -9.75 26.84 -6.48
CA ARG A 161 -9.10 27.03 -7.79
C ARG A 161 -8.18 25.82 -7.99
N PRO A 162 -7.99 25.26 -9.21
CA PRO A 162 -7.38 23.94 -9.35
C PRO A 162 -5.93 24.00 -8.88
N LEU A 163 -5.68 23.46 -7.69
CA LEU A 163 -4.35 23.32 -7.14
C LEU A 163 -3.75 22.07 -7.77
N ARG A 164 -2.57 22.26 -8.36
CA ARG A 164 -1.83 21.21 -9.04
C ARG A 164 -1.57 20.02 -8.10
N PRO A 165 -1.49 18.78 -8.62
CA PRO A 165 -1.47 17.52 -7.87
C PRO A 165 -0.47 17.40 -6.70
N HIS A 166 0.56 18.24 -6.65
CA HIS A 166 1.63 18.16 -5.64
C HIS A 166 1.26 18.75 -4.27
N LEU A 167 0.14 19.48 -4.13
CA LEU A 167 -0.25 20.10 -2.86
C LEU A 167 -1.26 19.28 -2.03
N LEU A 168 -1.87 18.23 -2.60
CA LEU A 168 -2.88 17.40 -1.94
C LEU A 168 -2.27 16.40 -0.93
N ALA A 169 -1.00 16.03 -1.10
CA ALA A 169 -0.27 15.12 -0.20
C ALA A 169 -0.10 15.63 1.25
N ARG A 170 -0.33 16.93 1.50
CA ARG A 170 -0.17 17.54 2.83
C ARG A 170 -1.36 17.37 3.78
N HIS A 171 -2.51 16.90 3.31
CA HIS A 171 -3.70 16.74 4.18
C HIS A 171 -3.74 15.38 4.89
N LEU A 172 -3.39 14.30 4.18
CA LEU A 172 -3.23 12.95 4.76
C LEU A 172 -2.18 12.89 5.88
N HIS A 173 -1.14 13.72 5.80
CA HIS A 173 -0.09 13.82 6.82
C HIS A 173 -0.60 14.26 8.21
N ARG A 174 -1.80 14.87 8.30
CA ARG A 174 -2.36 15.35 9.58
C ARG A 174 -3.32 14.37 10.27
N GLN A 175 -3.87 13.39 9.56
CA GLN A 175 -4.73 12.37 10.18
C GLN A 175 -3.92 11.17 10.68
N LEU A 176 -2.84 10.79 9.97
CA LEU A 176 -1.92 9.73 10.40
C LEU A 176 -1.02 10.13 11.59
N ALA A 177 -0.91 11.42 11.91
CA ALA A 177 -0.17 11.93 13.07
C ALA A 177 -0.86 11.67 14.43
N ARG A 178 -2.03 11.01 14.45
CA ARG A 178 -2.73 10.62 15.69
C ARG A 178 -2.37 9.23 16.22
N PHE A 179 -1.50 8.49 15.53
CA PHE A 179 -1.03 7.18 15.98
C PHE A 179 0.40 7.30 16.54
N PRO A 180 0.62 7.15 17.86
CA PRO A 180 1.95 7.20 18.44
C PRO A 180 2.62 5.82 18.27
N GLY A 181 3.18 5.57 17.09
CA GLY A 181 4.00 4.40 16.81
C GLY A 181 5.20 4.79 15.94
N PRO A 182 6.42 4.31 16.23
CA PRO A 182 7.58 4.63 15.41
C PRO A 182 7.49 3.87 14.08
N GLY A 183 7.20 4.55 12.96
CA GLY A 183 7.41 3.96 11.62
C GLY A 183 6.38 4.19 10.52
N VAL A 184 5.33 5.01 10.70
CA VAL A 184 4.32 5.22 9.63
C VAL A 184 4.94 5.93 8.42
N CYS A 185 5.21 5.18 7.34
CA CYS A 185 5.64 5.71 6.05
C CYS A 185 4.39 5.91 5.17
N ALA A 186 4.07 7.16 4.83
CA ALA A 186 2.95 7.46 3.94
C ALA A 186 3.26 6.99 2.51
N ALA A 187 2.60 5.91 2.06
CA ALA A 187 2.74 5.41 0.70
C ALA A 187 2.14 6.40 -0.32
N ARG A 188 2.90 6.61 -1.41
CA ARG A 188 2.48 7.33 -2.61
C ARG A 188 1.62 6.40 -3.46
N TYR A 189 0.55 6.91 -4.05
CA TYR A 189 -0.18 6.21 -5.12
C TYR A 189 0.79 5.88 -6.27
N ILE A 190 1.12 4.59 -6.45
CA ILE A 190 1.81 4.08 -7.64
C ILE A 190 0.81 3.15 -8.34
N GLY A 191 0.06 3.70 -9.29
CA GLY A 191 -0.79 2.89 -10.16
C GLY A 191 0.07 1.98 -11.03
N HIS A 192 -0.04 0.67 -10.84
CA HIS A 192 0.62 -0.31 -11.71
C HIS A 192 0.13 -0.19 -13.15
N HIS A 193 1.04 0.10 -14.08
CA HIS A 193 0.86 -0.21 -15.49
C HIS A 193 1.04 -1.71 -15.69
N CYS A 194 -0.06 -2.45 -15.65
CA CYS A 194 -0.11 -3.82 -16.16
C CYS A 194 -0.01 -3.77 -17.69
N ARG A 195 1.16 -4.10 -18.26
CA ARG A 195 1.30 -4.25 -19.71
C ARG A 195 0.58 -5.52 -20.14
N ALA A 196 -0.54 -5.36 -20.85
CA ALA A 196 -1.17 -6.45 -21.58
C ALA A 196 -0.15 -7.07 -22.56
N ARG A 197 0.08 -8.38 -22.46
CA ARG A 197 0.75 -9.15 -23.51
C ARG A 197 -0.21 -9.24 -24.70
N SER A 198 0.18 -8.67 -25.84
CA SER A 198 -0.47 -8.97 -27.12
C SER A 198 -0.09 -10.39 -27.54
N GLY A 199 -1.08 -11.28 -27.52
CA GLY A 199 -1.00 -12.61 -28.13
C GLY A 199 -1.35 -12.53 -29.62
N SER A 200 -0.53 -13.22 -30.41
CA SER A 200 -0.60 -13.60 -31.83
C SER A 200 -1.89 -13.34 -32.61
#